data_AF-A0A2S8R6U1-F1
#
_entry.id   AF-A0A2S8R6U1-F1
#
_cell.length_a   1.000
_cell.length_b   1.000
_cell.length_c   1.000
_cell.angle_alpha   90.00
_cell.angle_beta   90.00
_cell.angle_gamma   90.00
#
_symmetry.space_group_name_H-M   'P 1'
#
loop_
_entity.id
_entity.type
_entity.pdbx_description
1 polymer ?
#
loop_
_entity_poly.entity_id
_entity_poly.type
_entity_poly.pdbx_seq_one_letter_code
_entity_poly.pdbx_strand_id
1 'polypeptide(L)'
;MAQNDVTRIIEIIKRCFPKDATEISDALELLNLALDGLMSSTNKSIAEFHKNKEFDKGMELWEFSKTVSTIQETINEYTSLLNIDAEADDDEIDEELDEIDEQKTIPNYSDYIVDSSIPHTLYEDFTHKKVVAFSFNNNRYTAKDWKDLLLQTCDLLAEIDATKFSEFIDDPVMKGRKVSYFSRKYVDRKNEKMKNIDIYVWTNLSANSIRNLIRKLLRKFDIKLTDYYVYLRADYTPLHKSDKANDEYNPDQRENHDETRIGKYVRQTLRELSNHQYRFTDKEISEMQSKQWSKEVLGIDYPLLKKYKDNEDISAQIKDGIYGRYWKEIFEFNGMKFLATSQWYERHREPFARWISRLQNEK
;
A
#
# COMPACT_ATOMS: atom_id res chain seq x y z
N MET A 1 -20.60 17.79 17.75
CA MET A 1 -20.51 16.48 18.45
C MET A 1 -20.22 15.38 17.45
N ALA A 2 -21.06 15.13 16.44
CA ALA A 2 -20.86 14.07 15.44
C ALA A 2 -19.50 14.06 14.71
N GLN A 3 -18.98 15.21 14.24
CA GLN A 3 -17.66 15.26 13.56
C GLN A 3 -16.51 14.76 14.46
N ASN A 4 -16.59 15.00 15.78
CA ASN A 4 -15.56 14.61 16.74
C ASN A 4 -15.58 13.10 17.02
N ASP A 5 -16.76 12.49 16.92
CA ASP A 5 -16.94 11.04 17.07
C ASP A 5 -16.41 10.29 15.84
N VAL A 6 -16.64 10.83 14.63
CA VAL A 6 -16.10 10.26 13.38
C VAL A 6 -14.57 10.29 13.37
N THR A 7 -13.96 11.42 13.74
CA THR A 7 -12.49 11.51 13.81
C THR A 7 -11.90 10.52 14.82
N ARG A 8 -12.55 10.35 15.98
CA ARG A 8 -12.13 9.37 16.99
C ARG A 8 -12.24 7.93 16.49
N ILE A 9 -13.30 7.60 15.75
CA ILE A 9 -13.45 6.29 15.10
C ILE A 9 -12.32 6.08 14.08
N ILE A 10 -12.04 7.09 13.25
CA ILE A 10 -10.96 7.03 12.26
C ILE A 10 -9.61 6.79 12.95
N GLU A 11 -9.30 7.47 14.06
CA GLU A 11 -8.08 7.24 14.83
C GLU A 11 -7.97 5.80 15.35
N ILE A 12 -9.07 5.24 15.86
CA ILE A 12 -9.12 3.85 16.34
C ILE A 12 -8.90 2.87 15.17
N ILE A 13 -9.59 3.08 14.05
CA ILE A 13 -9.45 2.24 12.85
C ILE A 13 -8.01 2.28 12.34
N LYS A 14 -7.39 3.46 12.24
CA LYS A 14 -5.98 3.58 11.83
C LYS A 14 -5.02 2.87 12.77
N ARG A 15 -5.26 2.96 14.08
CA ARG A 15 -4.36 2.42 15.09
C ARG A 15 -4.47 0.89 15.20
N CYS A 16 -5.69 0.38 15.24
CA CYS A 16 -5.99 -1.03 15.51
C CYS A 16 -6.20 -1.85 14.23
N PHE A 17 -6.79 -1.25 13.20
CA PHE A 17 -7.25 -1.94 11.97
C PHE A 17 -6.71 -1.28 10.69
N PRO A 18 -5.38 -1.22 10.51
CA PRO A 18 -4.78 -0.42 9.44
C PRO A 18 -5.09 -0.94 8.03
N LYS A 19 -5.33 -2.25 7.86
CA LYS A 19 -5.76 -2.82 6.57
C LYS A 19 -7.19 -2.38 6.24
N ASP A 20 -8.09 -2.44 7.22
CA ASP A 20 -9.46 -1.98 7.07
C ASP A 20 -9.52 -0.46 6.87
N ALA A 21 -8.59 0.31 7.46
CA ALA A 21 -8.45 1.74 7.17
C ALA A 21 -8.19 2.00 5.68
N THR A 22 -7.29 1.22 5.07
CA THR A 22 -7.00 1.27 3.63
C THR A 22 -8.20 0.82 2.80
N GLU A 23 -8.86 -0.27 3.16
CA GLU A 23 -10.04 -0.77 2.43
C GLU A 23 -11.22 0.22 2.48
N ILE A 24 -11.49 0.82 3.64
CA ILE A 24 -12.50 1.87 3.80
C ILE A 24 -12.11 3.12 2.99
N SER A 25 -10.83 3.51 3.00
CA SER A 25 -10.33 4.61 2.16
C SER A 25 -10.55 4.31 0.67
N ASP A 26 -10.23 3.11 0.20
CA ASP A 26 -10.45 2.69 -1.19
C ASP A 26 -11.95 2.67 -1.54
N ALA A 27 -12.80 2.19 -0.65
CA ALA A 27 -14.25 2.18 -0.83
C ALA A 27 -14.82 3.61 -0.93
N LEU A 28 -14.31 4.54 -0.12
CA LEU A 28 -14.66 5.95 -0.18
C LEU A 28 -14.20 6.59 -1.51
N GLU A 29 -13.00 6.27 -2.00
CA GLU A 29 -12.55 6.69 -3.32
C GLU A 29 -13.45 6.13 -4.44
N LEU A 30 -13.88 4.87 -4.33
CA LEU A 30 -14.81 4.25 -5.28
C LEU A 30 -16.18 4.92 -5.28
N LEU A 31 -16.71 5.26 -4.10
CA LEU A 31 -17.95 6.03 -3.96
C LEU A 31 -17.82 7.41 -4.59
N ASN A 32 -16.70 8.11 -4.33
CA ASN A 32 -16.47 9.43 -4.92
C ASN A 32 -16.43 9.38 -6.45
N LEU A 33 -15.78 8.36 -6.99
CA LEU A 33 -15.75 8.08 -8.42
C LEU A 33 -17.16 7.74 -8.98
N ALA A 34 -18.02 7.06 -8.24
CA ALA A 34 -19.42 6.88 -8.66
C ALA A 34 -20.19 8.22 -8.71
N LEU A 35 -19.97 9.09 -7.72
CA LEU A 35 -20.58 10.43 -7.66
C LEU A 35 -20.10 11.35 -8.79
N ASP A 36 -18.85 11.26 -9.24
CA ASP A 36 -18.37 11.97 -10.43
C ASP A 36 -19.18 11.60 -11.69
N GLY A 37 -19.50 10.30 -11.84
CA GLY A 37 -20.32 9.81 -12.95
C GLY A 37 -21.75 10.34 -12.88
N LEU A 38 -22.30 10.42 -11.67
CA LEU A 38 -23.60 11.04 -11.42
C LEU A 38 -23.58 12.53 -11.78
N MET A 39 -22.58 13.29 -11.34
CA MET A 39 -22.41 14.71 -11.67
C MET A 39 -22.32 14.96 -13.18
N SER A 40 -21.59 14.11 -13.90
CA SER A 40 -21.52 14.17 -15.37
C SER A 40 -22.91 13.99 -16.00
N SER A 41 -23.69 13.03 -15.52
CA SER A 41 -25.05 12.74 -16.02
C SER A 41 -26.04 13.87 -15.66
N THR A 42 -25.93 14.42 -14.46
CA THR A 42 -26.72 15.56 -14.00
C THR A 42 -26.44 16.81 -14.85
N ASN A 43 -25.17 17.11 -15.13
CA ASN A 43 -24.79 18.25 -15.97
C ASN A 43 -25.34 18.14 -17.40
N LYS A 44 -25.37 16.94 -17.99
CA LYS A 44 -26.02 16.69 -19.28
C LYS A 44 -27.51 17.02 -19.23
N SER A 45 -28.19 16.59 -18.17
CA SER A 45 -29.62 16.83 -17.96
C SER A 45 -29.93 18.32 -17.74
N ILE A 46 -29.09 19.04 -16.99
CA ILE A 46 -29.20 20.50 -16.81
C ILE A 46 -29.08 21.22 -18.15
N ALA A 47 -28.11 20.84 -18.99
CA ALA A 47 -27.93 21.43 -20.31
C ALA A 47 -29.15 21.19 -21.23
N GLU A 48 -29.78 20.02 -21.13
CA GLU A 48 -31.01 19.70 -21.86
C GLU A 48 -32.22 20.51 -21.39
N PHE A 49 -32.42 20.63 -20.08
CA PHE A 49 -33.49 21.49 -19.53
C PHE A 49 -33.30 22.96 -19.89
N HIS A 50 -32.06 23.45 -19.89
CA HIS A 50 -31.75 24.79 -20.37
C HIS A 50 -32.14 24.97 -21.84
N LYS A 51 -31.84 24.00 -22.71
CA LYS A 51 -32.22 24.01 -24.12
C LYS A 51 -33.74 24.02 -24.32
N ASN A 52 -34.47 23.28 -23.49
CA ASN A 52 -35.93 23.19 -23.53
C ASN A 52 -36.64 24.33 -22.77
N LYS A 53 -35.89 25.27 -22.17
CA LYS A 53 -36.39 26.38 -21.34
C LYS A 53 -37.15 25.92 -20.09
N GLU A 54 -36.86 24.71 -19.61
CA GLU A 54 -37.41 24.13 -18.38
C GLU A 54 -36.54 24.53 -17.17
N PHE A 55 -36.46 25.84 -16.90
CA PHE A 55 -35.50 26.39 -15.94
C PHE A 55 -35.69 25.90 -14.50
N ASP A 56 -36.93 25.69 -14.07
CA ASP A 56 -37.24 25.23 -12.69
C ASP A 56 -36.65 23.83 -12.43
N LYS A 57 -36.78 22.90 -13.39
CA LYS A 57 -36.18 21.56 -13.30
C LYS A 57 -34.66 21.59 -13.38
N GLY A 58 -34.12 22.49 -14.20
CA GLY A 58 -32.68 22.74 -14.25
C GLY A 58 -32.12 23.25 -12.92
N MET A 59 -32.88 24.12 -12.25
CA MET A 59 -32.51 24.66 -10.93
C MET A 59 -32.53 23.58 -9.84
N GLU A 60 -33.52 22.70 -9.86
CA GLU A 60 -33.60 21.56 -8.93
C GLU A 60 -32.36 20.64 -9.06
N LEU A 61 -31.98 20.28 -10.29
CA LEU A 61 -30.78 19.48 -10.53
C LEU A 61 -29.47 20.21 -10.19
N TRP A 62 -29.45 21.54 -10.29
CA TRP A 62 -28.28 22.32 -9.91
C TRP A 62 -28.08 22.36 -8.39
N GLU A 63 -29.16 22.53 -7.60
CA GLU A 63 -29.10 22.41 -6.14
C GLU A 63 -28.75 20.99 -5.69
N PHE A 64 -29.28 19.97 -6.39
CA PHE A 64 -28.84 18.59 -6.19
C PHE A 64 -27.34 18.43 -6.44
N SER A 65 -26.81 19.02 -7.53
CA SER A 65 -25.38 18.97 -7.87
C SER A 65 -24.50 19.58 -6.79
N LYS A 66 -24.91 20.72 -6.21
CA LYS A 66 -24.21 21.31 -5.05
C LYS A 66 -24.16 20.35 -3.86
N THR A 67 -25.29 19.70 -3.57
CA THR A 67 -25.38 18.75 -2.45
C THR A 67 -24.43 17.57 -2.66
N VAL A 68 -24.37 17.05 -3.88
CA VAL A 68 -23.41 16.01 -4.25
C VAL A 68 -21.98 16.49 -4.08
N SER A 69 -21.63 17.69 -4.55
CA SER A 69 -20.29 18.27 -4.35
C SER A 69 -19.89 18.35 -2.88
N THR A 70 -20.77 18.79 -1.99
CA THR A 70 -20.50 18.85 -0.54
C THR A 70 -20.24 17.45 0.05
N ILE A 71 -20.98 16.44 -0.43
CA ILE A 71 -20.74 15.04 -0.03
C ILE A 71 -19.37 14.57 -0.55
N GLN A 72 -19.02 14.88 -1.79
CA GLN A 72 -17.72 14.53 -2.36
C GLN A 72 -16.55 15.18 -1.60
N GLU A 73 -16.70 16.43 -1.14
CA GLU A 73 -15.72 17.11 -0.27
C GLU A 73 -15.57 16.40 1.07
N THR A 74 -16.69 16.01 1.69
CA THR A 74 -16.70 15.29 2.98
C THR A 74 -16.07 13.89 2.84
N ILE A 75 -16.38 13.18 1.76
CA ILE A 75 -15.76 11.89 1.42
C ILE A 75 -14.25 12.07 1.27
N ASN A 76 -13.80 13.11 0.56
CA ASN A 76 -12.38 13.42 0.42
C ASN A 76 -11.71 13.74 1.75
N GLU A 77 -12.39 14.47 2.65
CA GLU A 77 -11.90 14.73 4.01
C GLU A 77 -11.72 13.44 4.80
N TYR A 78 -12.71 12.54 4.81
CA TYR A 78 -12.61 11.28 5.55
C TYR A 78 -11.63 10.30 4.94
N THR A 79 -11.58 10.22 3.61
CA THR A 79 -10.50 9.53 2.89
C THR A 79 -9.16 10.12 3.32
N SER A 80 -9.09 11.45 3.50
CA SER A 80 -7.91 12.14 4.02
C SER A 80 -7.47 11.61 5.38
N LEU A 81 -8.40 11.64 6.33
CA LEU A 81 -8.14 11.26 7.71
C LEU A 81 -7.83 9.77 7.85
N LEU A 82 -8.54 8.88 7.14
CA LEU A 82 -8.35 7.42 7.19
C LEU A 82 -7.01 6.95 6.63
N ASN A 83 -6.41 7.75 5.75
CA ASN A 83 -5.10 7.41 5.23
C ASN A 83 -4.09 7.49 6.37
N ILE A 84 -3.52 6.35 6.70
CA ILE A 84 -2.38 6.26 7.58
C ILE A 84 -1.29 7.02 6.84
N ASP A 85 -0.86 8.14 7.40
CA ASP A 85 0.28 8.84 6.84
C ASP A 85 1.40 7.82 6.73
N ALA A 86 1.70 7.45 5.48
CA ALA A 86 3.03 7.02 5.12
C ALA A 86 3.95 8.21 5.43
N GLU A 87 4.28 8.40 6.70
CA GLU A 87 5.65 8.70 7.05
C GLU A 87 6.47 7.59 6.44
N ALA A 88 6.90 7.78 5.19
CA ALA A 88 8.01 7.09 4.57
C ALA A 88 8.29 5.67 5.11
N ASP A 89 7.31 4.76 5.05
CA ASP A 89 7.64 3.35 4.97
C ASP A 89 8.04 3.13 3.52
N ASP A 90 9.33 3.38 3.30
CA ASP A 90 10.16 3.12 2.13
C ASP A 90 10.22 1.60 1.81
N ASP A 91 9.32 0.78 2.37
CA ASP A 91 9.42 -0.68 2.44
C ASP A 91 8.12 -1.44 2.08
N GLU A 92 7.12 -0.81 1.44
CA GLU A 92 6.18 -1.57 0.59
C GLU A 92 6.59 -1.42 -0.88
N ILE A 93 7.84 -1.78 -1.15
CA ILE A 93 8.12 -2.53 -2.37
C ILE A 93 7.34 -3.84 -2.15
N ASP A 94 6.40 -4.13 -3.04
CA ASP A 94 6.01 -5.52 -3.28
C ASP A 94 7.33 -6.19 -3.64
N GLU A 95 8.02 -6.77 -2.65
CA GLU A 95 9.24 -7.53 -2.88
C GLU A 95 8.82 -8.58 -3.91
N GLU A 96 9.16 -8.34 -5.18
CA GLU A 96 9.67 -9.44 -5.97
C GLU A 96 10.77 -10.02 -5.09
N LEU A 97 10.39 -11.07 -4.36
CA LEU A 97 11.30 -11.96 -3.68
C LEU A 97 12.29 -12.39 -4.74
N ASP A 98 13.41 -11.67 -4.83
CA ASP A 98 14.65 -12.22 -5.30
C ASP A 98 14.89 -13.44 -4.41
N GLU A 99 14.74 -14.61 -5.02
CA GLU A 99 15.01 -15.91 -4.45
C GLU A 99 16.41 -15.93 -3.84
N ILE A 100 16.51 -15.77 -2.51
CA ILE A 100 17.68 -16.23 -1.76
C ILE A 100 17.22 -16.90 -0.47
N ASP A 101 16.97 -18.20 -0.64
CA ASP A 101 17.30 -19.33 0.24
C ASP A 101 17.17 -19.14 1.76
N GLU A 102 16.02 -19.57 2.30
CA GLU A 102 15.89 -20.04 3.67
C GLU A 102 14.82 -21.13 3.72
N GLN A 103 15.17 -22.26 4.35
CA GLN A 103 14.43 -23.53 4.43
C GLN A 103 13.04 -23.42 5.09
N LYS A 104 12.09 -22.80 4.40
CA LYS A 104 10.68 -23.21 4.45
C LYS A 104 10.49 -24.24 3.35
N THR A 105 9.62 -25.23 3.55
CA THR A 105 9.04 -25.98 2.43
C THR A 105 8.53 -24.96 1.42
N ILE A 106 9.25 -24.79 0.32
CA ILE A 106 8.94 -23.83 -0.74
C ILE A 106 7.51 -24.17 -1.17
N PRO A 107 6.51 -23.30 -0.94
CA PRO A 107 5.19 -23.52 -1.50
C PRO A 107 5.40 -23.64 -3.00
N ASN A 108 4.96 -24.73 -3.61
CA ASN A 108 5.17 -24.92 -5.02
C ASN A 108 4.35 -23.84 -5.75
N TYR A 109 5.00 -22.76 -6.20
CA TYR A 109 4.34 -21.59 -6.78
C TYR A 109 3.51 -21.95 -8.03
N SER A 110 3.76 -23.12 -8.64
CA SER A 110 2.92 -23.66 -9.72
C SER A 110 1.48 -23.91 -9.29
N ASP A 111 1.23 -24.20 -8.02
CA ASP A 111 -0.09 -24.57 -7.51
C ASP A 111 -1.04 -23.36 -7.43
N TYR A 112 -0.49 -22.15 -7.51
CA TYR A 112 -1.22 -20.88 -7.49
C TYR A 112 -1.34 -20.24 -8.88
N ILE A 113 -0.82 -20.92 -9.92
CA ILE A 113 -1.04 -20.49 -11.30
C ILE A 113 -2.53 -20.56 -11.58
N VAL A 114 -3.08 -19.46 -12.04
CA VAL A 114 -4.49 -19.39 -12.45
C VAL A 114 -4.60 -19.45 -13.96
N ASP A 115 -5.80 -19.79 -14.43
CA ASP A 115 -6.08 -19.78 -15.86
C ASP A 115 -6.01 -18.35 -16.41
N SER A 116 -4.92 -18.06 -17.10
CA SER A 116 -4.66 -16.78 -17.75
C SER A 116 -5.62 -16.41 -18.88
N SER A 117 -6.59 -17.26 -19.22
CA SER A 117 -7.66 -16.94 -20.17
C SER A 117 -8.87 -16.27 -19.50
N ILE A 118 -8.99 -16.37 -18.17
CA ILE A 118 -10.12 -15.81 -17.43
C ILE A 118 -9.98 -14.28 -17.36
N PRO A 119 -10.97 -13.51 -17.85
CA PRO A 119 -10.96 -12.06 -17.73
C PRO A 119 -11.41 -11.61 -16.33
N HIS A 120 -10.64 -10.73 -15.73
CA HIS A 120 -10.94 -10.05 -14.48
C HIS A 120 -11.28 -8.58 -14.73
N THR A 121 -12.25 -8.06 -14.00
CA THR A 121 -12.73 -6.68 -14.15
C THR A 121 -11.99 -5.72 -13.22
N LEU A 122 -11.98 -4.43 -13.56
CA LEU A 122 -11.43 -3.38 -12.68
C LEU A 122 -12.27 -3.12 -11.41
N TYR A 123 -13.26 -3.95 -11.10
CA TYR A 123 -14.02 -3.91 -9.84
C TYR A 123 -13.48 -4.88 -8.81
N GLU A 124 -12.56 -5.77 -9.19
CA GLU A 124 -11.99 -6.77 -8.30
C GLU A 124 -10.86 -6.22 -7.44
N ASP A 125 -10.59 -6.93 -6.35
CA ASP A 125 -9.40 -6.76 -5.53
C ASP A 125 -8.25 -7.59 -6.13
N PHE A 126 -7.10 -6.94 -6.35
CA PHE A 126 -5.92 -7.55 -6.93
C PHE A 126 -4.77 -7.74 -5.94
N THR A 127 -5.03 -7.58 -4.64
CA THR A 127 -4.04 -7.87 -3.59
C THR A 127 -3.53 -9.31 -3.73
N HIS A 128 -2.20 -9.48 -3.69
CA HIS A 128 -1.51 -10.77 -3.85
C HIS A 128 -1.72 -11.48 -5.20
N LYS A 129 -2.20 -10.77 -6.23
CA LYS A 129 -2.41 -11.33 -7.58
C LYS A 129 -1.34 -10.83 -8.55
N LYS A 130 -0.81 -11.73 -9.38
CA LYS A 130 0.14 -11.39 -10.45
C LYS A 130 -0.55 -11.34 -11.79
N VAL A 131 -0.38 -10.23 -12.50
CA VAL A 131 -0.88 -10.04 -13.86
C VAL A 131 0.01 -10.72 -14.90
N VAL A 132 -0.57 -11.07 -16.04
CA VAL A 132 0.16 -11.56 -17.25
C VAL A 132 -0.24 -10.83 -18.51
N ALA A 133 -1.47 -10.32 -18.57
CA ALA A 133 -1.97 -9.57 -19.70
C ALA A 133 -3.12 -8.65 -19.27
N PHE A 134 -3.48 -7.74 -20.16
CA PHE A 134 -4.74 -7.01 -20.10
C PHE A 134 -5.33 -6.94 -21.51
N SER A 135 -6.64 -6.73 -21.60
CA SER A 135 -7.26 -6.35 -22.87
C SER A 135 -7.75 -4.93 -22.79
N PHE A 136 -7.53 -4.17 -23.86
CA PHE A 136 -8.00 -2.81 -24.03
C PHE A 136 -8.57 -2.69 -25.44
N ASN A 137 -9.81 -2.21 -25.57
CA ASN A 137 -10.53 -2.13 -26.85
C ASN A 137 -10.52 -3.46 -27.63
N ASN A 138 -10.80 -4.57 -26.94
CA ASN A 138 -10.79 -5.95 -27.47
C ASN A 138 -9.43 -6.47 -27.98
N ASN A 139 -8.35 -5.71 -27.83
CA ASN A 139 -6.99 -6.17 -28.14
C ASN A 139 -6.29 -6.61 -26.85
N ARG A 140 -5.61 -7.75 -26.89
CA ARG A 140 -4.89 -8.32 -25.75
C ARG A 140 -3.41 -7.91 -25.80
N TYR A 141 -2.90 -7.43 -24.67
CA TYR A 141 -1.52 -6.98 -24.48
C TYR A 141 -0.89 -7.75 -23.32
N THR A 142 0.33 -8.25 -23.51
CA THR A 142 1.09 -8.93 -22.45
C THR A 142 1.74 -7.92 -21.51
N ALA A 143 1.64 -8.15 -20.21
CA ALA A 143 2.25 -7.30 -19.19
C ALA A 143 3.10 -8.15 -18.25
N LYS A 144 4.31 -7.68 -17.94
CA LYS A 144 5.24 -8.35 -17.03
C LYS A 144 4.77 -8.29 -15.58
N ASP A 145 4.31 -7.11 -15.17
CA ASP A 145 3.84 -6.78 -13.84
C ASP A 145 2.79 -5.66 -13.92
N TRP A 146 2.30 -5.22 -12.77
CA TRP A 146 1.32 -4.14 -12.68
C TRP A 146 1.85 -2.78 -13.15
N LYS A 147 3.16 -2.52 -12.99
CA LYS A 147 3.80 -1.27 -13.41
C LYS A 147 3.85 -1.19 -14.94
N ASP A 148 4.24 -2.28 -15.59
CA ASP A 148 4.25 -2.43 -17.04
C ASP A 148 2.83 -2.32 -17.61
N LEU A 149 1.84 -2.95 -16.97
CA LEU A 149 0.43 -2.80 -17.34
C LEU A 149 -0.02 -1.33 -17.29
N LEU A 150 0.30 -0.60 -16.22
CA LEU A 150 -0.03 0.83 -16.10
C LEU A 150 0.65 1.62 -17.22
N LEU A 151 1.94 1.41 -17.44
CA LEU A 151 2.72 2.15 -18.43
C LEU A 151 2.20 1.92 -19.85
N GLN A 152 1.92 0.65 -20.22
CA GLN A 152 1.33 0.32 -21.51
C GLN A 152 -0.08 0.92 -21.67
N THR A 153 -0.89 0.94 -20.60
CA THR A 153 -2.20 1.59 -20.64
C THR A 153 -2.06 3.08 -20.90
N CYS A 154 -1.12 3.76 -20.24
CA CYS A 154 -0.83 5.17 -20.48
C CYS A 154 -0.35 5.42 -21.92
N ASP A 155 0.54 4.58 -22.45
CA ASP A 155 1.04 4.67 -23.83
C ASP A 155 -0.13 4.55 -24.83
N LEU A 156 -1.01 3.55 -24.67
CA LEU A 156 -2.18 3.34 -25.54
C LEU A 156 -3.16 4.53 -25.50
N LEU A 157 -3.38 5.13 -24.34
CA LEU A 157 -4.23 6.32 -24.23
C LEU A 157 -3.58 7.55 -24.87
N ALA A 158 -2.27 7.71 -24.75
CA ALA A 158 -1.54 8.78 -25.43
C ALA A 158 -1.53 8.61 -26.95
N GLU A 159 -1.58 7.37 -27.47
CA GLU A 159 -1.76 7.10 -28.89
C GLU A 159 -3.14 7.53 -29.42
N ILE A 160 -4.18 7.47 -28.57
CA ILE A 160 -5.53 7.94 -28.92
C ILE A 160 -5.56 9.46 -28.98
N ASP A 161 -5.06 10.13 -27.93
CA ASP A 161 -5.02 11.59 -27.85
C ASP A 161 -3.90 12.08 -26.91
N ALA A 162 -2.73 12.37 -27.49
CA ALA A 162 -1.55 12.82 -26.77
C ALA A 162 -1.73 14.21 -26.14
N THR A 163 -2.52 15.09 -26.77
CA THR A 163 -2.77 16.45 -26.27
C THR A 163 -3.59 16.37 -25.00
N LYS A 164 -4.69 15.61 -25.04
CA LYS A 164 -5.55 15.37 -23.88
C LYS A 164 -4.81 14.67 -22.74
N PHE A 165 -3.95 13.70 -23.06
CA PHE A 165 -3.14 13.05 -22.03
C PHE A 165 -2.17 14.03 -21.35
N SER A 166 -1.57 14.95 -22.13
CA SER A 166 -0.62 15.93 -21.59
C SER A 166 -1.24 16.90 -20.59
N GLU A 167 -2.54 17.15 -20.68
CA GLU A 167 -3.28 17.99 -19.73
C GLU A 167 -3.38 17.36 -18.32
N PHE A 168 -3.16 16.04 -18.19
CA PHE A 168 -3.24 15.35 -16.90
C PHE A 168 -2.16 15.75 -15.89
N ILE A 169 -1.07 16.37 -16.34
CA ILE A 169 -0.01 16.88 -15.45
C ILE A 169 -0.59 17.92 -14.47
N ASP A 170 -1.52 18.74 -14.95
CA ASP A 170 -2.10 19.86 -14.21
C ASP A 170 -3.53 19.57 -13.71
N ASP A 171 -4.08 18.39 -14.03
CA ASP A 171 -5.45 18.02 -13.66
C ASP A 171 -5.53 17.64 -12.15
N PRO A 172 -6.33 18.36 -11.35
CA PRO A 172 -6.43 18.14 -9.91
C PRO A 172 -7.04 16.78 -9.54
N VAL A 173 -7.68 16.09 -10.47
CA VAL A 173 -8.26 14.74 -10.29
C VAL A 173 -7.23 13.65 -10.66
N MET A 174 -6.20 14.00 -11.45
CA MET A 174 -5.12 13.10 -11.90
C MET A 174 -3.82 13.24 -11.09
N LYS A 175 -3.97 13.60 -9.82
CA LYS A 175 -2.90 13.57 -8.83
C LYS A 175 -3.25 12.63 -7.70
N GLY A 176 -2.22 11.99 -7.14
CA GLY A 176 -2.30 11.40 -5.82
C GLY A 176 -2.32 12.49 -4.76
N ARG A 177 -2.54 12.10 -3.51
CA ARG A 177 -2.64 13.07 -2.41
C ARG A 177 -1.36 13.87 -2.19
N LYS A 178 -0.21 13.18 -2.16
CA LYS A 178 1.12 13.76 -1.92
C LYS A 178 2.01 13.78 -3.16
N VAL A 179 1.63 13.04 -4.20
CA VAL A 179 2.44 12.82 -5.41
C VAL A 179 1.61 13.06 -6.66
N SER A 180 2.19 13.72 -7.65
CA SER A 180 1.59 13.79 -8.98
C SER A 180 1.81 12.47 -9.72
N TYR A 181 0.75 11.89 -10.27
CA TYR A 181 0.88 10.64 -11.03
C TYR A 181 1.60 10.84 -12.35
N PHE A 182 1.49 12.04 -12.92
CA PHE A 182 2.13 12.43 -14.17
C PHE A 182 3.02 13.64 -13.92
N SER A 183 4.24 13.60 -14.45
CA SER A 183 5.17 14.73 -14.32
C SER A 183 6.19 14.76 -15.45
N ARG A 184 6.88 15.88 -15.63
CA ARG A 184 8.04 15.98 -16.55
C ARG A 184 9.37 15.65 -15.89
N LYS A 185 9.35 15.27 -14.61
CA LYS A 185 10.56 15.07 -13.81
C LYS A 185 10.75 13.58 -13.51
N TYR A 186 11.93 13.06 -13.82
CA TYR A 186 12.33 11.73 -13.41
C TYR A 186 12.54 11.66 -11.89
N VAL A 187 12.07 10.58 -11.27
CA VAL A 187 12.28 10.25 -9.87
C VAL A 187 12.69 8.79 -9.80
N ASP A 188 13.94 8.57 -9.34
CA ASP A 188 14.57 7.26 -9.37
C ASP A 188 13.72 6.17 -8.69
N ARG A 189 13.52 5.05 -9.40
CA ARG A 189 12.74 3.87 -8.98
C ARG A 189 11.26 4.11 -8.68
N LYS A 190 10.76 5.33 -8.86
CA LYS A 190 9.37 5.69 -8.51
C LYS A 190 8.52 6.01 -9.72
N ASN A 191 9.13 6.42 -10.82
CA ASN A 191 8.43 6.69 -12.07
C ASN A 191 9.18 6.16 -13.28
N GLU A 192 8.42 5.92 -14.35
CA GLU A 192 8.90 5.41 -15.62
C GLU A 192 8.51 6.34 -16.76
N LYS A 193 9.37 6.44 -17.77
CA LYS A 193 9.13 7.31 -18.92
C LYS A 193 8.17 6.64 -19.91
N MET A 194 7.19 7.40 -20.42
CA MET A 194 6.33 6.97 -21.52
C MET A 194 7.10 6.90 -22.85
N LYS A 195 6.61 6.10 -23.80
CA LYS A 195 7.30 5.92 -25.08
C LYS A 195 7.22 7.13 -26.00
N ASN A 196 6.02 7.67 -26.15
CA ASN A 196 5.70 8.59 -27.25
C ASN A 196 5.63 10.07 -26.81
N ILE A 197 5.63 10.34 -25.51
CA ILE A 197 5.51 11.70 -24.95
C ILE A 197 6.50 11.90 -23.80
N ASP A 198 6.95 13.14 -23.61
CA ASP A 198 7.91 13.49 -22.55
C ASP A 198 7.21 13.68 -21.20
N ILE A 199 6.64 12.58 -20.71
CA ILE A 199 5.94 12.45 -19.43
C ILE A 199 6.43 11.18 -18.72
N TYR A 200 6.63 11.30 -17.42
CA TYR A 200 6.92 10.21 -16.52
C TYR A 200 5.65 9.84 -15.74
N VAL A 201 5.35 8.55 -15.68
CA VAL A 201 4.23 7.97 -14.94
C VAL A 201 4.74 7.43 -13.61
N TRP A 202 4.12 7.83 -12.52
CA TRP A 202 4.39 7.27 -11.19
C TRP A 202 3.94 5.80 -11.13
N THR A 203 4.89 4.89 -10.94
CA THR A 203 4.66 3.43 -10.96
C THR A 203 4.87 2.78 -9.60
N ASN A 204 5.35 3.52 -8.60
CA ASN A 204 5.45 3.01 -7.22
C ASN A 204 4.09 3.06 -6.52
N LEU A 205 3.21 2.14 -6.89
CA LEU A 205 1.83 2.00 -6.47
C LEU A 205 1.48 0.52 -6.29
N SER A 206 0.55 0.21 -5.39
CA SER A 206 0.02 -1.15 -5.25
C SER A 206 -0.83 -1.55 -6.47
N ALA A 207 -1.08 -2.85 -6.65
CA ALA A 207 -1.97 -3.37 -7.70
C ALA A 207 -3.35 -2.68 -7.71
N ASN A 208 -3.94 -2.47 -6.53
CA ASN A 208 -5.24 -1.81 -6.39
C ASN A 208 -5.18 -0.30 -6.66
N SER A 209 -4.11 0.38 -6.26
CA SER A 209 -3.90 1.79 -6.61
C SER A 209 -3.70 1.97 -8.12
N ILE A 210 -3.00 1.04 -8.77
CA ILE A 210 -2.84 0.99 -10.23
C ILE A 210 -4.19 0.79 -10.92
N ARG A 211 -4.98 -0.21 -10.48
CA ARG A 211 -6.36 -0.43 -10.94
C ARG A 211 -7.22 0.85 -10.81
N ASN A 212 -7.14 1.55 -9.67
CA ASN A 212 -7.88 2.79 -9.45
C ASN A 212 -7.45 3.91 -10.42
N LEU A 213 -6.14 4.06 -10.64
CA LEU A 213 -5.62 5.03 -11.59
C LEU A 213 -6.09 4.72 -13.02
N ILE A 214 -6.06 3.45 -13.44
CA ILE A 214 -6.57 3.02 -14.75
C ILE A 214 -8.05 3.38 -14.90
N ARG A 215 -8.88 3.12 -13.87
CA ARG A 215 -10.30 3.51 -13.91
C ARG A 215 -10.48 5.02 -14.11
N LYS A 216 -9.67 5.85 -13.47
CA LYS A 216 -9.69 7.31 -13.65
C LYS A 216 -9.30 7.68 -15.08
N LEU A 217 -8.25 7.06 -15.61
CA LEU A 217 -7.75 7.30 -16.96
C LEU A 217 -8.79 6.95 -18.03
N LEU A 218 -9.37 5.75 -17.95
CA LEU A 218 -10.42 5.32 -18.89
C LEU A 218 -11.61 6.29 -18.90
N ARG A 219 -12.05 6.74 -17.71
CA ARG A 219 -13.14 7.71 -17.59
C ARG A 219 -12.83 9.06 -18.23
N LYS A 220 -11.61 9.58 -18.09
CA LYS A 220 -11.22 10.83 -18.77
C LYS A 220 -11.25 10.67 -20.28
N PHE A 221 -10.94 9.48 -20.79
CA PHE A 221 -11.03 9.15 -22.21
C PHE A 221 -12.44 8.73 -22.67
N ASP A 222 -13.44 8.76 -21.78
CA ASP A 222 -14.81 8.30 -22.05
C ASP A 222 -14.87 6.82 -22.51
N ILE A 223 -13.92 6.01 -22.05
CA ILE A 223 -13.83 4.58 -22.31
C ILE A 223 -14.53 3.83 -21.18
N LYS A 224 -15.38 2.86 -21.53
CA LYS A 224 -16.12 2.08 -20.55
C LYS A 224 -15.17 1.13 -19.82
N LEU A 225 -15.36 0.98 -18.52
CA LEU A 225 -14.58 0.04 -17.71
C LEU A 225 -14.77 -1.43 -18.15
N THR A 226 -15.89 -1.74 -18.80
CA THR A 226 -16.20 -3.06 -19.37
C THR A 226 -15.38 -3.39 -20.63
N ASP A 227 -14.70 -2.41 -21.20
CA ASP A 227 -13.84 -2.58 -22.37
C ASP A 227 -12.37 -2.82 -21.96
N TYR A 228 -12.13 -2.97 -20.64
CA TYR A 228 -10.84 -3.25 -20.04
C TYR A 228 -10.92 -4.50 -19.14
N TYR A 229 -10.11 -5.50 -19.43
CA TYR A 229 -9.98 -6.70 -18.60
C TYR A 229 -8.53 -6.94 -18.23
N VAL A 230 -8.31 -7.51 -17.06
CA VAL A 230 -7.01 -7.97 -16.57
C VAL A 230 -6.99 -9.50 -16.63
N TYR A 231 -5.86 -10.09 -16.98
CA TYR A 231 -5.65 -11.52 -16.97
C TYR A 231 -4.52 -11.85 -16.01
N LEU A 232 -4.75 -12.81 -15.13
CA LEU A 232 -3.82 -13.14 -14.06
C LEU A 232 -2.98 -14.37 -14.42
N ARG A 233 -1.74 -14.37 -13.94
CA ARG A 233 -0.84 -15.52 -14.00
C ARG A 233 -0.92 -16.35 -12.73
N ALA A 234 -1.14 -15.69 -11.59
CA ALA A 234 -1.21 -16.36 -10.31
C ALA A 234 -2.05 -15.57 -9.31
N ASP A 235 -2.70 -16.29 -8.39
CA ASP A 235 -3.41 -15.75 -7.24
C ASP A 235 -2.85 -16.36 -5.95
N TYR A 236 -2.08 -15.57 -5.22
CA TYR A 236 -1.47 -15.98 -3.95
C TYR A 236 -2.33 -15.65 -2.74
N THR A 237 -3.56 -15.16 -2.91
CA THR A 237 -4.49 -14.90 -1.80
C THR A 237 -4.55 -16.08 -0.80
N PRO A 238 -4.59 -17.36 -1.21
CA PRO A 238 -4.61 -18.48 -0.27
C PRO A 238 -3.36 -18.61 0.61
N LEU A 239 -2.17 -18.21 0.14
CA LEU A 239 -0.94 -18.18 0.96
C LEU A 239 -1.04 -17.18 2.12
N HIS A 240 -1.95 -16.22 1.99
CA HIS A 240 -2.23 -15.20 2.99
C HIS A 240 -3.54 -15.47 3.76
N LYS A 241 -4.18 -16.63 3.55
CA LYS A 241 -5.36 -17.09 4.30
C LYS A 241 -5.02 -18.01 5.49
N SER A 242 -3.84 -18.63 5.54
CA SER A 242 -3.46 -19.56 6.63
C SER A 242 -3.29 -18.90 8.00
N ASP A 243 -3.25 -17.56 8.07
CA ASP A 243 -3.34 -16.84 9.34
C ASP A 243 -4.80 -16.67 9.84
N LYS A 244 -5.82 -17.00 9.01
CA LYS A 244 -7.24 -16.79 9.32
C LYS A 244 -8.05 -18.08 9.56
N ALA A 245 -7.44 -19.26 9.44
CA ALA A 245 -8.16 -20.55 9.54
C ALA A 245 -8.18 -21.19 10.94
N ASN A 246 -7.60 -20.54 11.96
CA ASN A 246 -7.72 -20.97 13.37
C ASN A 246 -8.78 -20.18 14.16
N ASP A 247 -9.45 -19.20 13.55
CA ASP A 247 -10.57 -18.50 14.19
C ASP A 247 -11.89 -19.19 13.86
N GLU A 248 -12.02 -20.44 14.30
CA GLU A 248 -13.35 -20.96 14.60
C GLU A 248 -13.83 -20.22 15.87
N TYR A 249 -14.83 -19.34 15.69
CA TYR A 249 -15.46 -18.57 16.75
C TYR A 249 -15.93 -19.50 17.88
N ASN A 250 -15.10 -19.61 18.92
CA ASN A 250 -15.44 -20.25 20.18
C ASN A 250 -15.90 -19.15 21.15
N PRO A 251 -17.18 -19.10 21.56
CA PRO A 251 -17.72 -17.96 22.31
C PRO A 251 -17.20 -17.84 23.75
N ASP A 252 -16.30 -18.71 24.20
CA ASP A 252 -16.00 -18.90 25.61
C ASP A 252 -14.52 -18.74 26.01
N GLN A 253 -13.71 -18.03 25.20
CA GLN A 253 -12.38 -17.61 25.64
C GLN A 253 -12.26 -16.09 25.71
N ARG A 254 -12.30 -15.60 26.94
CA ARG A 254 -12.04 -14.19 27.29
C ARG A 254 -10.55 -13.89 27.14
N GLU A 255 -10.28 -12.82 26.40
CA GLU A 255 -9.18 -11.84 26.52
C GLU A 255 -7.72 -12.36 26.60
N ASN A 256 -6.99 -12.25 25.50
CA ASN A 256 -5.84 -11.33 25.32
C ASN A 256 -5.11 -11.68 24.02
N HIS A 257 -5.22 -10.86 22.97
CA HIS A 257 -4.23 -10.88 21.91
C HIS A 257 -4.06 -9.50 21.29
N ASP A 258 -2.87 -8.95 21.47
CA ASP A 258 -2.38 -7.69 20.91
C ASP A 258 -2.21 -7.85 19.39
N GLU A 259 -3.13 -7.28 18.60
CA GLU A 259 -3.20 -7.30 17.12
C GLU A 259 -2.04 -6.55 16.41
N THR A 260 -1.03 -6.10 17.15
CA THR A 260 0.07 -5.32 16.59
C THR A 260 1.00 -6.19 15.73
N ARG A 261 1.17 -5.87 14.43
CA ARG A 261 2.14 -6.53 13.51
C ARG A 261 3.52 -6.68 14.19
N ILE A 262 4.15 -7.86 14.08
CA ILE A 262 5.39 -8.20 14.80
C ILE A 262 6.52 -7.17 14.65
N GLY A 263 6.77 -6.67 13.44
CA GLY A 263 7.81 -5.65 13.22
C GLY A 263 7.54 -4.37 14.02
N LYS A 264 6.27 -3.95 14.11
CA LYS A 264 5.85 -2.79 14.91
C LYS A 264 6.00 -3.07 16.40
N TYR A 265 5.59 -4.25 16.86
CA TYR A 265 5.77 -4.68 18.26
C TYR A 265 7.26 -4.62 18.65
N VAL A 266 8.15 -5.27 17.89
CA VAL A 266 9.59 -5.28 18.16
C VAL A 266 10.17 -3.88 18.17
N ARG A 267 9.88 -3.09 17.13
CA ARG A 267 10.40 -1.73 16.98
C ARG A 267 9.99 -0.86 18.16
N GLN A 268 8.72 -0.95 18.56
CA GLN A 268 8.20 -0.24 19.71
C GLN A 268 8.86 -0.71 21.01
N THR A 269 9.01 -2.02 21.22
CA THR A 269 9.69 -2.55 22.42
C THR A 269 11.14 -2.09 22.50
N LEU A 270 11.91 -2.15 21.41
CA LEU A 270 13.29 -1.67 21.39
C LEU A 270 13.38 -0.15 21.61
N ARG A 271 12.44 0.62 21.05
CA ARG A 271 12.33 2.06 21.29
C ARG A 271 12.04 2.36 22.75
N GLU A 272 11.12 1.62 23.37
CA GLU A 272 10.81 1.74 24.79
C GLU A 272 12.04 1.41 25.65
N LEU A 273 12.75 0.31 25.37
CA LEU A 273 13.98 -0.02 26.09
C LEU A 273 15.05 1.07 25.95
N SER A 274 15.20 1.65 24.76
CA SER A 274 16.16 2.73 24.51
C SER A 274 15.77 4.03 25.24
N ASN A 275 14.50 4.44 25.15
CA ASN A 275 13.98 5.64 25.81
C ASN A 275 14.05 5.53 27.34
N HIS A 276 13.83 4.33 27.89
CA HIS A 276 13.99 4.06 29.33
C HIS A 276 15.44 3.80 29.74
N GLN A 277 16.40 3.94 28.83
CA GLN A 277 17.83 3.73 29.07
C GLN A 277 18.13 2.36 29.71
N TYR A 278 17.43 1.32 29.25
CA TYR A 278 17.69 -0.05 29.71
C TYR A 278 19.16 -0.40 29.48
N ARG A 279 19.80 -0.92 30.53
CA ARG A 279 21.20 -1.33 30.49
C ARG A 279 21.32 -2.83 30.27
N PHE A 280 21.78 -3.19 29.09
CA PHE A 280 22.22 -4.54 28.78
C PHE A 280 23.63 -4.78 29.35
N THR A 281 23.97 -6.02 29.62
CA THR A 281 25.35 -6.44 29.88
C THR A 281 26.16 -6.44 28.58
N ASP A 282 27.49 -6.37 28.69
CA ASP A 282 28.38 -6.46 27.51
C ASP A 282 28.19 -7.79 26.75
N LYS A 283 27.85 -8.85 27.48
CA LYS A 283 27.54 -10.16 26.90
C LYS A 283 26.27 -10.09 26.03
N GLU A 284 25.18 -9.52 26.54
CA GLU A 284 23.94 -9.36 25.78
C GLU A 284 24.12 -8.46 24.55
N ILE A 285 24.88 -7.37 24.68
CA ILE A 285 25.21 -6.51 23.54
C ILE A 285 26.02 -7.27 22.48
N SER A 286 26.98 -8.11 22.88
CA SER A 286 27.75 -8.92 21.94
C SER A 286 26.91 -10.02 21.29
N GLU A 287 26.00 -10.63 22.06
CA GLU A 287 25.07 -11.65 21.58
C GLU A 287 24.09 -11.09 20.56
N MET A 288 23.47 -9.94 20.82
CA MET A 288 22.54 -9.29 19.88
C MET A 288 23.21 -8.85 18.57
N GLN A 289 24.54 -8.70 18.54
CA GLN A 289 25.31 -8.43 17.33
C GLN A 289 25.74 -9.70 16.58
N SER A 290 25.45 -10.89 17.12
CA SER A 290 25.80 -12.17 16.52
C SER A 290 24.66 -12.73 15.67
N LYS A 291 24.95 -13.06 14.41
CA LYS A 291 24.03 -13.80 13.53
C LYS A 291 23.61 -15.13 14.14
N GLN A 292 24.55 -15.84 14.78
CA GLN A 292 24.26 -17.16 15.38
C GLN A 292 23.23 -17.03 16.50
N TRP A 293 23.41 -16.06 17.38
CA TRP A 293 22.48 -15.83 18.49
C TRP A 293 21.11 -15.40 17.98
N SER A 294 21.04 -14.48 16.99
CA SER A 294 19.75 -14.10 16.39
C SER A 294 19.01 -15.30 15.80
N LYS A 295 19.72 -16.22 15.16
CA LYS A 295 19.12 -17.41 14.56
C LYS A 295 18.60 -18.38 15.62
N GLU A 296 19.39 -18.63 16.67
CA GLU A 296 19.03 -19.56 17.74
C GLU A 296 17.94 -19.03 18.67
N VAL A 297 18.00 -17.74 19.02
CA VAL A 297 17.12 -17.12 20.03
C VAL A 297 15.87 -16.50 19.42
N LEU A 298 15.98 -15.91 18.22
CA LEU A 298 14.89 -15.16 17.58
C LEU A 298 14.41 -15.78 16.27
N GLY A 299 15.14 -16.74 15.70
CA GLY A 299 14.85 -17.32 14.39
C GLY A 299 15.17 -16.40 13.22
N ILE A 300 16.08 -15.43 13.39
CA ILE A 300 16.44 -14.42 12.39
C ILE A 300 17.86 -14.65 11.88
N ASP A 301 18.04 -14.65 10.57
CA ASP A 301 19.33 -14.90 9.91
C ASP A 301 20.27 -13.67 9.83
N TYR A 302 19.94 -12.62 10.56
CA TYR A 302 20.69 -11.38 10.64
C TYR A 302 20.88 -10.96 12.12
N PRO A 303 22.03 -10.35 12.47
CA PRO A 303 22.22 -9.74 13.79
C PRO A 303 21.06 -8.82 14.17
N LEU A 304 20.52 -9.00 15.38
CA LEU A 304 19.43 -8.17 15.90
C LEU A 304 19.85 -6.70 15.90
N LEU A 305 21.06 -6.44 16.40
CA LEU A 305 21.69 -5.13 16.45
C LEU A 305 22.92 -5.07 15.56
N LYS A 306 23.10 -3.96 14.87
CA LYS A 306 24.31 -3.60 14.14
C LYS A 306 24.81 -2.26 14.67
N LYS A 307 26.08 -2.17 15.03
CA LYS A 307 26.66 -0.94 15.57
C LYS A 307 26.59 0.19 14.54
N TYR A 308 26.04 1.33 14.93
CA TYR A 308 25.98 2.54 14.12
C TYR A 308 27.28 3.32 14.22
N LYS A 309 27.74 3.89 13.10
CA LYS A 309 28.92 4.74 13.02
C LYS A 309 28.50 6.15 12.57
N ASP A 310 28.77 7.15 13.39
CA ASP A 310 28.35 8.54 13.12
C ASP A 310 28.98 9.16 11.86
N ASN A 311 30.12 8.63 11.39
CA ASN A 311 30.89 9.18 10.27
C ASN A 311 30.57 8.53 8.91
N GLU A 312 29.58 7.63 8.84
CA GLU A 312 29.20 6.92 7.61
C GLU A 312 27.75 7.21 7.23
N ASP A 313 27.41 7.18 5.93
CA ASP A 313 26.03 7.38 5.47
C ASP A 313 25.10 6.26 5.99
N ILE A 314 24.00 6.65 6.63
CA ILE A 314 23.03 5.72 7.19
C ILE A 314 22.41 4.82 6.11
N SER A 315 22.21 5.33 4.89
CA SER A 315 21.61 4.57 3.79
C SER A 315 22.52 3.43 3.30
N ALA A 316 23.84 3.58 3.48
CA ALA A 316 24.81 2.50 3.27
C ALA A 316 24.86 1.54 4.47
N GLN A 317 24.77 2.07 5.70
CA GLN A 317 24.87 1.27 6.92
C GLN A 317 23.68 0.32 7.16
N ILE A 318 22.47 0.67 6.69
CA ILE A 318 21.29 -0.19 6.81
C ILE A 318 21.34 -1.43 5.91
N LYS A 319 22.30 -1.49 4.98
CA LYS A 319 22.41 -2.59 4.03
C LYS A 319 23.23 -3.75 4.59
N ASP A 320 22.83 -4.95 4.21
CA ASP A 320 23.66 -6.14 4.23
C ASP A 320 23.79 -6.64 2.78
N GLY A 321 24.98 -6.53 2.21
CA GLY A 321 25.18 -6.58 0.76
C GLY A 321 24.46 -5.43 0.04
N ILE A 322 23.55 -5.77 -0.88
CA ILE A 322 22.77 -4.79 -1.66
C ILE A 322 21.41 -4.44 -1.04
N TYR A 323 20.93 -5.25 -0.09
CA TYR A 323 19.57 -5.18 0.46
C TYR A 323 19.54 -4.43 1.80
N GLY A 324 18.51 -3.60 2.00
CA GLY A 324 18.26 -2.93 3.29
C GLY A 324 17.70 -3.94 4.29
N ARG A 325 18.51 -4.35 5.28
CA ARG A 325 18.13 -5.36 6.27
C ARG A 325 17.93 -4.78 7.68
N TYR A 326 18.08 -3.46 7.82
CA TYR A 326 17.99 -2.74 9.09
C TYR A 326 17.13 -1.47 8.93
N TRP A 327 16.42 -1.08 9.99
CA TRP A 327 15.70 0.19 10.00
C TRP A 327 16.67 1.38 10.05
N LYS A 328 16.24 2.53 9.54
CA LYS A 328 16.95 3.81 9.66
C LYS A 328 16.84 4.45 11.07
N GLU A 329 16.05 3.86 11.96
CA GLU A 329 15.92 4.33 13.34
C GLU A 329 17.15 3.91 14.16
N ILE A 330 17.65 4.84 14.96
CA ILE A 330 18.81 4.65 15.83
C ILE A 330 18.32 4.34 17.24
N PHE A 331 18.78 3.22 17.78
CA PHE A 331 18.54 2.80 19.15
C PHE A 331 19.81 3.03 19.97
N GLU A 332 19.68 3.67 21.13
CA GLU A 332 20.79 3.89 22.05
C GLU A 332 20.69 2.94 23.25
N PHE A 333 21.76 2.15 23.45
CA PHE A 333 21.91 1.25 24.59
C PHE A 333 23.33 1.40 25.15
N ASN A 334 23.46 1.55 26.47
CA ASN A 334 24.75 1.75 27.15
C ASN A 334 25.60 2.91 26.59
N GLY A 335 24.99 3.95 26.04
CA GLY A 335 25.71 5.07 25.39
C GLY A 335 26.32 4.73 24.03
N MET A 336 25.96 3.58 23.46
CA MET A 336 26.32 3.17 22.11
C MET A 336 25.07 3.20 21.21
N LYS A 337 25.26 3.58 19.94
CA LYS A 337 24.20 3.66 18.94
C LYS A 337 24.17 2.39 18.09
N PHE A 338 22.97 1.91 17.81
CA PHE A 338 22.72 0.70 17.03
C PHE A 338 21.58 0.88 16.04
N LEU A 339 21.64 0.12 14.94
CA LEU A 339 20.54 -0.15 14.02
C LEU A 339 19.96 -1.53 14.35
N ALA A 340 18.63 -1.68 14.28
CA ALA A 340 17.96 -2.96 14.49
C ALA A 340 17.50 -3.57 13.16
N THR A 341 17.56 -4.89 13.04
CA THR A 341 17.14 -5.59 11.82
C THR A 341 15.65 -5.37 11.52
N SER A 342 15.29 -5.23 10.24
CA SER A 342 13.91 -5.08 9.77
C SER A 342 13.24 -6.42 9.42
N GLN A 343 13.96 -7.54 9.49
CA GLN A 343 13.56 -8.84 8.94
C GLN A 343 12.66 -9.64 9.90
N TRP A 344 11.46 -9.12 10.17
CA TRP A 344 10.50 -9.70 11.12
C TRP A 344 9.29 -10.34 10.42
N TYR A 345 9.00 -11.59 10.79
CA TYR A 345 7.80 -12.32 10.36
C TYR A 345 7.07 -12.85 11.59
N GLU A 346 5.77 -13.15 11.47
CA GLU A 346 4.91 -13.47 12.62
C GLU A 346 5.45 -14.65 13.46
N ARG A 347 6.10 -15.63 12.81
CA ARG A 347 6.80 -16.74 13.49
C ARG A 347 7.86 -16.31 14.52
N HIS A 348 8.39 -15.09 14.43
CA HIS A 348 9.39 -14.55 15.37
C HIS A 348 8.75 -13.94 16.62
N ARG A 349 7.43 -13.77 16.68
CA ARG A 349 6.73 -13.14 17.81
C ARG A 349 7.00 -13.86 19.11
N GLU A 350 6.72 -15.16 19.15
CA GLU A 350 6.88 -15.93 20.38
C GLU A 350 8.36 -16.00 20.82
N PRO A 351 9.35 -16.26 19.93
CA PRO A 351 10.77 -16.14 20.27
C PRO A 351 11.15 -14.78 20.88
N PHE A 352 10.73 -13.68 20.26
CA PHE A 352 11.04 -12.33 20.73
C PHE A 352 10.36 -12.01 22.07
N ALA A 353 9.08 -12.32 22.21
CA ALA A 353 8.34 -12.13 23.46
C ALA A 353 8.99 -12.91 24.61
N ARG A 354 9.39 -14.18 24.37
CA ARG A 354 10.12 -14.98 25.37
C ARG A 354 11.45 -14.36 25.75
N TRP A 355 12.20 -13.80 24.80
CA TRP A 355 13.45 -13.09 25.10
C TRP A 355 13.20 -11.85 25.95
N ILE A 356 12.22 -11.01 25.61
CA ILE A 356 11.84 -9.83 26.40
C ILE A 356 11.41 -10.20 27.81
N SER A 357 10.61 -11.25 28.00
CA SER A 357 10.21 -11.72 29.33
C SER A 357 11.41 -12.19 30.17
N ARG A 358 12.46 -12.76 29.57
CA ARG A 358 13.69 -13.11 30.30
C ARG A 358 14.43 -11.87 30.79
N LEU A 359 14.52 -10.82 29.97
CA LEU A 359 15.13 -9.54 30.37
C LEU A 359 14.43 -8.88 31.57
N GLN A 360 13.14 -9.18 31.77
CA GLN A 360 12.33 -8.68 32.89
C GLN A 360 12.45 -9.55 34.15
N ASN A 361 12.74 -10.85 34.00
CA ASN A 361 12.84 -11.82 35.09
C ASN A 361 14.28 -12.02 35.63
N GLU A 362 15.31 -11.57 34.90
CA GLU A 362 16.72 -11.65 35.31
C GLU A 362 17.23 -10.39 36.06
N LYS A 363 16.30 -9.53 36.51
CA LYS A 363 16.53 -8.47 37.51
C LYS A 363 15.73 -8.77 38.77
#